data_AF-A0A964NZV7-F1
#
_entry.id   AF-A0A964NZV7-F1
#
_cell.length_a   1.000
_cell.length_b   1.000
_cell.length_c   1.000
_cell.angle_alpha   90.00
_cell.angle_beta   90.00
_cell.angle_gamma   90.00
#
_symmetry.space_group_name_H-M   'P 1'
#
loop_
_entity.id
_entity.type
_entity.pdbx_description
1 polymer ?
#
loop_
_entity_poly.entity_id
_entity_poly.type
_entity_poly.pdbx_seq_one_letter_code
_entity_poly.pdbx_strand_id
1 'polypeptide(L)'
;MPFTPQIRFGALAPTLTALVEARQTRAALDVPPLVARWLVRVAEARGAHMSTRIEGNPMTEQQVREVFERPEHRVGRAEIENFNYRAAVRFAA
;
A
#
# COMPACT_ATOMS: atom_id res chain seq x y z
N MET A 1 -34.75 -1.21 -6.68
CA MET A 1 -34.75 -0.44 -5.41
C MET A 1 -33.42 0.27 -5.28
N PRO A 2 -33.36 1.59 -5.00
CA PRO A 2 -32.09 2.26 -4.77
C PRO A 2 -31.45 1.75 -3.47
N PHE A 3 -30.19 1.35 -3.55
CA PHE A 3 -29.38 1.05 -2.37
C PHE A 3 -28.98 2.38 -1.72
N THR A 4 -29.55 2.69 -0.57
CA THR A 4 -29.12 3.84 0.25
C THR A 4 -28.28 3.29 1.40
N PRO A 5 -26.94 3.39 1.35
CA PRO A 5 -26.10 2.91 2.43
C PRO A 5 -26.39 3.73 3.70
N GLN A 6 -26.92 3.07 4.73
CA GLN A 6 -27.04 3.67 6.06
C GLN A 6 -25.67 3.62 6.76
N ILE A 7 -24.77 4.53 6.40
CA ILE A 7 -23.50 4.68 7.12
C ILE A 7 -23.80 5.35 8.46
N ARG A 8 -23.77 4.56 9.54
CA ARG A 8 -23.93 5.06 10.90
C ARG A 8 -22.60 5.67 11.38
N PHE A 9 -22.37 6.94 11.07
CA PHE A 9 -21.12 7.64 11.43
C PHE A 9 -20.78 7.58 12.92
N GLY A 10 -21.80 7.57 13.81
CA GLY A 10 -21.59 7.39 15.25
C GLY A 10 -20.93 6.04 15.63
N ALA A 11 -21.16 4.98 14.85
CA ALA A 11 -20.52 3.68 15.06
C ALA A 11 -19.07 3.64 14.54
N LEU A 12 -18.67 4.59 13.68
CA LEU A 12 -17.30 4.71 13.17
C LEU A 12 -16.40 5.55 14.09
N ALA A 13 -16.98 6.36 14.99
CA ALA A 13 -16.22 7.28 15.83
C ALA A 13 -15.13 6.58 16.67
N PRO A 14 -15.37 5.44 17.35
CA PRO A 14 -14.31 4.75 18.10
C PRO A 14 -13.16 4.28 17.20
N THR A 15 -13.49 3.77 16.01
CA THR A 15 -12.50 3.30 15.04
C THR A 15 -11.65 4.45 14.49
N LEU A 16 -12.28 5.60 14.19
CA LEU A 16 -11.57 6.79 13.72
C LEU A 16 -10.64 7.35 14.79
N THR A 17 -11.08 7.41 16.05
CA THR A 17 -10.23 7.82 17.18
C THR A 17 -9.03 6.89 17.32
N ALA A 18 -9.26 5.57 17.32
CA ALA A 18 -8.17 4.59 17.41
C ALA A 18 -7.17 4.71 16.24
N LEU A 19 -7.63 5.03 15.04
CA LEU A 19 -6.75 5.28 13.88
C LEU A 19 -5.89 6.54 14.06
N VAL A 20 -6.47 7.62 14.58
CA VAL A 20 -5.73 8.87 14.86
C VAL A 20 -4.68 8.64 15.95
N GLU A 21 -5.06 7.99 17.05
CA GLU A 21 -4.14 7.65 18.14
C GLU A 21 -2.99 6.75 17.64
N ALA A 22 -3.30 5.71 16.87
CA ALA A 22 -2.29 4.84 16.29
C ALA A 22 -1.34 5.60 15.35
N ARG A 23 -1.86 6.55 14.57
CA ARG A 23 -1.04 7.42 13.70
C ARG A 23 -0.10 8.30 14.52
N GLN A 24 -0.59 8.93 15.58
CA GLN A 24 0.21 9.78 16.46
C GLN A 24 1.31 8.99 17.16
N THR A 25 0.98 7.84 17.74
CA THR A 25 1.94 6.95 18.40
C THR A 25 3.03 6.49 17.43
N ARG A 26 2.68 6.15 16.19
CA ARG A 26 3.65 5.77 15.16
C ARG A 26 4.55 6.93 14.72
N ALA A 27 4.01 8.14 14.63
CA ALA A 27 4.78 9.32 14.26
C ALA A 27 5.80 9.72 15.33
N ALA A 28 5.56 9.35 16.60
CA ALA A 28 6.47 9.57 17.71
C ALA A 28 7.58 8.51 17.84
N LEU A 29 7.56 7.45 17.03
CA LEU A 29 8.59 6.41 17.08
C LEU A 29 9.93 6.95 16.55
N ASP A 30 10.98 6.81 17.35
CA ASP A 30 12.35 7.03 16.88
C ASP A 30 12.82 5.81 16.08
N VAL A 31 12.63 5.86 14.76
CA VAL A 31 12.99 4.78 13.84
C VAL A 31 14.31 5.12 13.17
N PRO A 32 15.34 4.25 13.31
CA PRO A 32 16.61 4.47 12.61
C PRO A 32 16.42 4.65 11.10
N PRO A 33 17.12 5.60 10.44
CA PRO A 33 16.86 5.93 9.03
C PRO A 33 16.95 4.74 8.06
N LEU A 34 17.84 3.78 8.33
CA LEU A 34 17.95 2.55 7.52
C LEU A 34 16.71 1.67 7.64
N VAL A 35 16.17 1.52 8.86
CA VAL A 35 14.96 0.75 9.13
C VAL A 35 13.76 1.44 8.48
N ALA A 36 13.66 2.77 8.58
CA ALA A 36 12.61 3.53 7.93
C ALA A 36 12.62 3.32 6.40
N ARG A 37 13.80 3.43 5.76
CA ARG A 37 13.95 3.16 4.31
C ARG A 37 13.61 1.73 3.92
N TRP A 38 13.90 0.75 4.78
CA TRP A 38 13.54 -0.63 4.54
C TRP A 38 12.02 -0.85 4.67
N LEU A 39 11.40 -0.31 5.72
CA LEU A 39 9.94 -0.37 5.93
C LEU A 39 9.17 0.28 4.78
N VAL A 40 9.63 1.42 4.27
CA VAL A 40 9.03 2.08 3.09
C VAL A 40 9.07 1.16 1.88
N ARG A 41 10.22 0.52 1.59
CA ARG A 41 10.35 -0.42 0.46
C ARG A 41 9.41 -1.62 0.60
N VAL A 42 9.29 -2.18 1.80
CA VAL A 42 8.37 -3.29 2.08
C VAL A 42 6.92 -2.85 1.91
N ALA A 43 6.56 -1.68 2.43
CA ALA A 43 5.21 -1.13 2.33
C ALA A 43 4.81 -0.83 0.88
N GLU A 44 5.73 -0.27 0.07
CA GLU A 44 5.50 -0.03 -1.36
C GLU A 44 5.20 -1.34 -2.11
N ALA A 45 6.02 -2.38 -1.92
CA ALA A 45 5.84 -3.67 -2.59
C ALA A 45 4.52 -4.34 -2.17
N ARG A 46 4.22 -4.34 -0.87
CA ARG A 46 2.97 -4.89 -0.35
C ARG A 46 1.76 -4.10 -0.86
N GLY A 47 1.83 -2.78 -0.87
CA GLY A 47 0.77 -1.91 -1.38
C GLY A 47 0.46 -2.18 -2.85
N ALA A 48 1.50 -2.28 -3.68
CA ALA A 48 1.36 -2.63 -5.08
C ALA A 48 0.75 -4.02 -5.27
N HIS A 49 1.31 -5.05 -4.60
CA HIS A 49 0.79 -6.41 -4.66
C HIS A 49 -0.69 -6.48 -4.27
N MET A 50 -1.08 -5.85 -3.16
CA MET A 50 -2.46 -5.92 -2.69
C MET A 50 -3.45 -5.22 -3.62
N SER A 51 -3.07 -4.07 -4.18
CA SER A 51 -3.95 -3.35 -5.12
C SER A 51 -4.10 -4.11 -6.43
N THR A 52 -2.99 -4.52 -7.05
CA THR A 52 -3.04 -5.21 -8.35
C THR A 52 -3.65 -6.61 -8.24
N ARG A 53 -3.50 -7.29 -7.10
CA ARG A 53 -4.16 -8.57 -6.83
C ARG A 53 -5.70 -8.47 -6.82
N ILE A 54 -6.26 -7.36 -6.34
CA ILE A 54 -7.72 -7.14 -6.39
C ILE A 54 -8.22 -7.11 -7.84
N GLU A 55 -7.38 -6.63 -8.76
CA GLU A 55 -7.63 -6.56 -10.20
C GLU A 55 -7.23 -7.84 -10.96
N GLY A 56 -6.81 -8.90 -10.25
CA GLY A 56 -6.49 -10.20 -10.83
C GLY A 56 -5.03 -10.39 -11.25
N ASN A 57 -4.11 -9.51 -10.84
CA ASN A 57 -2.68 -9.70 -11.11
C ASN A 57 -2.16 -10.98 -10.41
N PRO A 58 -1.46 -11.87 -11.14
CA PRO A 58 -1.11 -13.19 -10.63
C PRO A 58 0.18 -13.22 -9.78
N MET A 59 0.91 -12.10 -9.68
CA MET A 59 2.20 -12.08 -9.00
C MET A 59 2.06 -12.17 -7.49
N THR A 60 2.94 -12.94 -6.86
CA THR A 60 3.08 -12.98 -5.40
C THR A 60 3.77 -11.72 -4.87
N GLU A 61 3.61 -11.40 -3.58
CA GLU A 61 4.31 -10.25 -2.96
C GLU A 61 5.83 -10.34 -3.15
N GLN A 62 6.40 -11.55 -3.09
CA GLN A 62 7.84 -11.77 -3.28
C GLN A 62 8.29 -11.42 -4.70
N GLN A 63 7.54 -11.85 -5.72
CA GLN A 63 7.84 -11.50 -7.11
C GLN A 63 7.71 -9.99 -7.36
N VAL A 64 6.74 -9.31 -6.74
CA VAL A 64 6.61 -7.84 -6.83
C VAL A 64 7.83 -7.13 -6.22
N ARG A 65 8.38 -7.65 -5.10
CA ARG A 65 9.63 -7.12 -4.52
C ARG A 65 10.79 -7.26 -5.48
N GLU A 66 10.95 -8.43 -6.11
CA GLU A 66 12.02 -8.69 -7.08
C GLU A 66 11.92 -7.76 -8.30
N VAL A 67 10.71 -7.56 -8.81
CA VAL A 67 10.41 -6.58 -9.88
C VAL A 67 10.87 -5.18 -9.47
N PHE A 68 10.64 -4.76 -8.23
CA PHE A 68 11.03 -3.43 -7.74
C PHE A 68 12.53 -3.27 -7.50
N GLU A 69 13.25 -4.36 -7.27
CA GLU A 69 14.71 -4.39 -7.15
C GLU A 69 15.42 -4.37 -8.51
N ARG A 70 14.76 -4.85 -9.57
CA ARG A 70 15.32 -4.95 -10.94
C ARG A 70 14.42 -4.28 -11.99
N PRO A 71 14.25 -2.95 -11.92
CA PRO A 71 13.35 -2.20 -12.80
C PRO A 71 13.67 -2.29 -14.30
N GLU A 72 14.89 -2.67 -14.66
CA GLU A 72 15.33 -2.83 -16.05
C GLU A 72 14.87 -4.13 -16.70
N HIS A 73 14.37 -5.11 -15.93
CA HIS A 73 13.96 -6.43 -16.41
C HIS A 73 12.44 -6.55 -16.65
N ARG A 74 11.75 -5.46 -16.99
CA ARG A 74 10.29 -5.44 -17.21
C ARG A 74 9.94 -6.03 -18.57
N VAL A 75 9.39 -7.23 -18.56
CA VAL A 75 9.01 -7.94 -19.79
C VAL A 75 7.54 -8.33 -19.80
N GLY A 76 6.90 -8.47 -18.63
CA GLY A 76 5.52 -8.91 -18.48
C GLY A 76 4.52 -7.79 -18.16
N ARG A 77 3.29 -7.90 -18.68
CA ARG A 77 2.16 -7.02 -18.32
C ARG A 77 1.97 -6.91 -16.81
N ALA A 78 2.02 -8.04 -16.10
CA ALA A 78 1.83 -8.07 -14.66
C ALA A 78 2.91 -7.30 -13.87
N GLU A 79 4.14 -7.26 -14.38
CA GLU A 79 5.25 -6.50 -13.80
C GLU A 79 5.05 -5.00 -14.01
N ILE A 80 4.62 -4.62 -15.22
CA ILE A 80 4.32 -3.24 -15.60
C ILE A 80 3.19 -2.67 -14.76
N GLU A 81 2.11 -3.44 -14.52
CA GLU A 81 1.00 -3.02 -13.66
C GLU A 81 1.46 -2.69 -12.24
N ASN A 82 2.29 -3.53 -11.61
CA ASN A 82 2.83 -3.28 -10.28
C ASN A 82 3.76 -2.04 -10.26
N PHE A 83 4.56 -1.84 -11.31
CA PHE A 83 5.41 -0.66 -11.44
C PHE A 83 4.60 0.63 -11.60
N ASN A 84 3.59 0.61 -12.46
CA ASN A 84 2.72 1.76 -12.70
C ASN A 84 1.97 2.15 -11.43
N TYR A 85 1.49 1.17 -10.66
CA TYR A 85 0.89 1.44 -9.36
C TYR A 85 1.87 2.11 -8.40
N ARG A 86 3.09 1.59 -8.26
CA ARG A 86 4.13 2.21 -7.41
C ARG A 86 4.43 3.65 -7.84
N ALA A 87 4.53 3.89 -9.15
CA ALA A 87 4.76 5.23 -9.69
C ALA A 87 3.60 6.17 -9.38
N ALA A 88 2.36 5.71 -9.54
CA ALA A 88 1.16 6.48 -9.22
C ALA A 88 1.08 6.88 -7.74
N VAL A 89 1.36 5.94 -6.83
CA VAL A 89 1.37 6.23 -5.38
C VAL A 89 2.43 7.26 -5.02
N ARG A 90 3.63 7.15 -5.60
CA ARG A 90 4.71 8.12 -5.36
C ARG A 90 4.41 9.50 -5.92
N PHE A 91 3.71 9.59 -7.04
CA PHE A 91 3.28 10.86 -7.61
C PHE A 91 2.21 11.56 -6.77
N ALA A 92 1.35 10.78 -6.10
CA ALA A 92 0.27 11.30 -5.27
C ALA A 92 0.68 11.67 -3.83
N ALA A 93 1.91 11.36 -3.42
CA ALA A 93 2.46 11.59 -2.08
C ALA A 93 3.22 12.91 -1.98
#